data_AF-A0A962VTW7-F1
#
_entry.id   AF-A0A962VTW7-F1
#
_cell.length_a   1.000
_cell.length_b   1.000
_cell.length_c   1.000
_cell.angle_alpha   90.00
_cell.angle_beta   90.00
_cell.angle_gamma   90.00
#
_symmetry.space_group_name_H-M   'P 1'
#
loop_
_entity.id
_entity.type
_entity.pdbx_description
1 polymer ?
#
loop_
_entity_poly.entity_id
_entity_poly.type
_entity_poly.pdbx_seq_one_letter_code
_entity_poly.pdbx_strand_id
1 'polypeptide(L)'
;MATHRSHDTGLAPDVAFQLALGVLEASEDLVAHRRPITPHALARQLRARPSGVRPTVPQIQDALAQVQRWRDQLLTRDLLRHRRQLVALCAHIEAEQQRLSEDWVYLTRMLRETDALLHHSLTTPSGPEPLAARATTGDPSALQ
;
A
#
# COMPACT_ATOMS: atom_id res chain seq x y z
N MET A 1 -10.49 10.87 -30.77
CA MET A 1 -9.91 9.94 -31.77
C MET A 1 -8.41 10.20 -31.83
N ALA A 2 -7.62 9.53 -30.98
CA ALA A 2 -6.18 9.70 -30.95
C ALA A 2 -5.57 8.92 -32.13
N THR A 3 -5.06 9.64 -33.12
CA THR A 3 -4.30 9.08 -34.22
C THR A 3 -3.00 8.50 -33.67
N HIS A 4 -2.96 7.18 -33.47
CA HIS A 4 -1.71 6.45 -33.28
C HIS A 4 -0.84 6.69 -34.52
N ARG A 5 0.17 7.56 -34.40
CA ARG A 5 1.25 7.62 -35.38
C ARG A 5 1.98 6.28 -35.31
N SER A 6 1.71 5.39 -36.26
CA SER A 6 2.57 4.24 -36.54
C SER A 6 3.97 4.80 -36.80
N HIS A 7 4.90 4.54 -35.87
CA HIS A 7 6.31 4.65 -36.22
C HIS A 7 6.53 3.63 -37.32
N ASP A 8 6.73 4.11 -38.53
CA ASP A 8 6.94 3.28 -39.71
C ASP A 8 8.36 2.73 -39.65
N THR A 9 8.56 1.69 -38.84
CA THR A 9 9.85 0.99 -38.66
C THR A 9 10.24 0.16 -39.88
N GLY A 10 9.41 0.14 -40.94
CA GLY A 10 9.61 -0.66 -42.15
C GLY A 10 9.55 -2.18 -41.90
N LEU A 11 9.19 -2.61 -40.70
CA LEU A 11 9.05 -4.00 -40.28
C LEU A 11 7.59 -4.29 -39.96
N ALA A 12 7.13 -5.52 -40.24
CA ALA A 12 5.84 -5.99 -39.76
C ALA A 12 5.80 -5.90 -38.22
N PRO A 13 4.64 -5.54 -37.61
CA PRO A 13 4.54 -5.33 -36.16
C PRO A 13 5.08 -6.49 -35.31
N ASP A 14 4.82 -7.73 -35.73
CA ASP A 14 5.30 -8.93 -35.05
C ASP A 14 6.84 -9.04 -35.10
N VAL A 15 7.45 -8.69 -36.24
CA VAL A 15 8.91 -8.71 -36.40
C VAL A 15 9.56 -7.60 -35.59
N ALA A 16 8.94 -6.41 -35.54
CA ALA A 16 9.40 -5.30 -34.71
C ALA A 16 9.31 -5.66 -33.22
N PHE A 17 8.25 -6.36 -32.80
CA PHE A 17 8.08 -6.84 -31.44
C PHE A 17 9.15 -7.89 -31.05
N GLN A 18 9.37 -8.90 -31.91
CA GLN A 18 10.40 -9.90 -31.68
C GLN A 18 11.80 -9.28 -31.64
N LEU A 19 12.07 -8.28 -32.48
CA LEU A 19 13.32 -7.53 -32.43
C LEU A 19 13.47 -6.77 -31.11
N ALA A 20 12.42 -6.13 -30.61
CA ALA A 20 12.45 -5.44 -29.32
C ALA A 20 12.73 -6.40 -28.15
N LEU A 21 12.14 -7.60 -28.17
CA LEU A 21 12.44 -8.65 -27.18
C LEU A 21 13.90 -9.12 -27.27
N GLY A 22 14.40 -9.36 -28.48
CA GLY A 22 15.80 -9.74 -28.68
C GLY A 22 16.78 -8.66 -28.24
N VAL A 23 16.45 -7.38 -28.47
CA VAL A 23 17.23 -6.24 -27.99
C VAL A 23 17.20 -6.13 -26.47
N LEU A 24 16.04 -6.37 -25.84
CA LEU A 24 15.92 -6.39 -24.39
C LEU A 24 16.83 -7.45 -23.78
N GLU A 25 16.72 -8.71 -24.21
CA GLU A 25 17.54 -9.81 -23.71
C GLU A 25 19.05 -9.56 -23.92
N ALA A 26 19.44 -9.11 -25.13
CA ALA A 26 20.82 -8.76 -25.42
C ALA A 26 21.33 -7.60 -24.54
N SER A 27 20.47 -6.62 -24.24
CA SER A 27 20.81 -5.51 -23.34
C SER A 27 21.02 -5.98 -21.90
N GLU A 28 20.22 -6.92 -21.42
CA GLU A 28 20.37 -7.54 -20.10
C GLU A 28 21.67 -8.33 -20.02
N ASP A 29 22.00 -9.09 -21.05
CA ASP A 29 23.28 -9.79 -21.16
C ASP A 29 24.47 -8.82 -21.09
N LEU A 30 24.41 -7.69 -21.80
CA LEU A 30 25.48 -6.68 -21.73
C LEU A 30 25.62 -6.11 -20.32
N VAL A 31 24.52 -5.82 -19.64
CA VAL A 31 24.52 -5.34 -18.26
C VAL A 31 25.13 -6.37 -17.32
N ALA A 32 24.73 -7.64 -17.42
CA ALA A 32 25.27 -8.73 -16.60
C ALA A 32 26.80 -8.86 -16.76
N HIS A 33 27.31 -8.63 -17.97
CA HIS A 33 28.74 -8.66 -18.29
C HIS A 33 29.45 -7.31 -18.13
N ARG A 34 28.79 -6.30 -17.54
CA ARG A 34 29.30 -4.93 -17.34
C ARG A 34 29.81 -4.27 -18.63
N ARG A 35 29.18 -4.57 -19.75
CA ARG A 35 29.50 -4.00 -21.07
C ARG A 35 28.56 -2.85 -21.39
N PRO A 36 29.04 -1.81 -22.12
CA PRO A 36 28.19 -0.68 -22.47
C PRO A 36 27.11 -1.11 -23.47
N ILE A 37 25.87 -0.68 -23.21
CA ILE A 37 24.73 -0.88 -24.11
C ILE A 37 24.85 0.16 -25.24
N THR A 38 25.44 -0.24 -26.36
CA THR A 38 25.51 0.58 -27.58
C THR A 38 24.84 -0.16 -28.74
N PRO A 39 24.25 0.55 -29.73
CA PRO A 39 23.63 -0.09 -30.89
C PRO A 39 24.57 -1.06 -31.62
N HIS A 40 25.86 -0.74 -31.67
CA HIS A 40 26.88 -1.59 -32.29
C HIS A 40 27.21 -2.84 -31.47
N ALA A 41 27.23 -2.75 -30.13
CA ALA A 41 27.41 -3.91 -29.26
C ALA A 41 26.22 -4.88 -29.36
N LEU A 42 25.01 -4.32 -29.38
CA LEU A 42 23.77 -5.09 -29.58
C LEU A 42 23.73 -5.72 -30.97
N ALA A 43 24.09 -4.98 -32.02
CA ALA A 43 24.19 -5.54 -33.38
C ALA A 43 25.16 -6.73 -33.43
N ARG A 44 26.27 -6.67 -32.69
CA ARG A 44 27.25 -7.77 -32.61
C ARG A 44 26.66 -9.00 -31.92
N GLN A 45 25.97 -8.83 -30.80
CA GLN A 45 25.30 -9.93 -30.09
C GLN A 45 24.16 -10.54 -30.91
N LEU A 46 23.28 -9.72 -31.47
CA LEU A 46 22.15 -10.19 -32.28
C LEU A 46 22.62 -10.94 -33.53
N ARG A 47 23.74 -10.54 -34.13
CA ARG A 47 24.37 -11.26 -35.25
C ARG A 47 25.07 -12.55 -34.85
N ALA A 48 25.52 -12.65 -33.60
CA ALA A 48 26.11 -13.89 -33.07
C ALA A 48 25.04 -14.96 -32.80
N ARG A 49 23.75 -14.57 -32.76
CA ARG A 49 22.63 -15.47 -32.56
C ARG A 49 22.24 -16.14 -33.88
N PRO A 50 21.90 -17.44 -33.90
CA PRO A 50 21.52 -18.15 -35.12
C PRO A 50 20.17 -17.72 -35.72
N SER A 51 19.55 -16.64 -35.24
CA SER A 51 18.31 -16.09 -35.76
C SER A 51 18.51 -15.49 -37.15
N GLY A 52 17.75 -15.95 -38.14
CA GLY A 52 17.92 -15.61 -39.56
C GLY A 52 17.68 -14.15 -39.94
N VAL A 53 17.15 -13.31 -39.04
CA VAL A 53 16.98 -11.87 -39.28
C VAL A 53 18.19 -11.13 -38.73
N ARG A 54 18.92 -10.44 -39.62
CA ARG A 54 20.03 -9.57 -39.25
C ARG A 54 19.54 -8.11 -39.20
N PRO A 55 19.17 -7.59 -38.01
CA PRO A 55 18.63 -6.25 -37.91
C PRO A 55 19.69 -5.19 -38.22
N THR A 56 19.25 -4.10 -38.83
CA THR A 56 20.10 -2.94 -39.11
C THR A 56 20.25 -2.08 -37.85
N VAL A 57 21.29 -1.25 -37.81
CA VAL A 57 21.52 -0.31 -36.69
C VAL A 57 20.32 0.60 -36.40
N PRO A 58 19.64 1.23 -37.38
CA PRO A 58 18.46 2.05 -37.09
C PRO A 58 17.31 1.22 -36.49
N GLN A 59 17.09 0.00 -36.97
CA GLN A 59 16.08 -0.89 -36.39
C GLN A 59 16.40 -1.26 -34.93
N ILE A 60 17.68 -1.43 -34.60
CA ILE A 60 18.12 -1.65 -33.21
C ILE A 60 17.91 -0.40 -32.36
N GLN A 61 18.13 0.80 -32.91
CA GLN A 61 17.86 2.06 -32.21
C GLN A 61 16.36 2.24 -31.93
N ASP A 62 15.50 1.95 -32.90
CA ASP A 62 14.05 2.01 -32.71
C ASP A 62 13.55 0.99 -31.69
N ALA A 63 14.10 -0.23 -31.75
CA ALA A 63 13.82 -1.28 -30.77
C ALA A 63 14.29 -0.89 -29.35
N LEU A 64 15.47 -0.27 -29.22
CA LEU A 64 15.95 0.28 -27.95
C LEU A 64 15.02 1.37 -27.41
N ALA A 65 14.60 2.31 -28.26
CA ALA A 65 13.65 3.36 -27.88
C ALA A 65 12.31 2.76 -27.44
N GLN A 66 11.84 1.71 -28.11
CA GLN A 66 10.64 0.97 -27.73
C GLN A 66 10.78 0.30 -26.37
N VAL A 67 11.89 -0.40 -26.11
CA VAL A 67 12.18 -1.03 -24.82
C VAL A 67 12.24 0.01 -23.70
N GLN A 68 12.86 1.17 -23.95
CA GLN A 68 12.90 2.25 -22.97
C GLN A 68 11.50 2.79 -22.66
N ARG A 69 10.65 2.99 -23.67
CA ARG A 69 9.25 3.40 -23.47
C ARG A 69 8.47 2.40 -22.61
N TRP A 70 8.64 1.10 -22.84
CA TRP A 70 7.99 0.08 -22.01
C TRP A 70 8.48 0.10 -20.56
N ARG A 71 9.79 0.23 -20.35
CA ARG A 71 10.37 0.36 -19.00
C ARG A 71 9.82 1.58 -18.28
N ASP A 72 9.78 2.72 -18.95
CA ASP A 72 9.27 3.96 -18.35
C ASP A 72 7.79 3.83 -17.99
N GLN A 73 6.98 3.18 -18.82
CA GLN A 73 5.56 2.92 -18.54
C GLN A 73 5.36 1.98 -17.34
N LEU A 74 6.12 0.89 -17.27
CA LEU A 74 6.06 -0.06 -16.15
C LEU A 74 6.49 0.61 -14.85
N LEU A 75 7.62 1.32 -14.85
CA LEU A 75 8.11 2.05 -13.68
C LEU A 75 7.10 3.10 -13.22
N THR A 76 6.52 3.87 -14.15
CA THR A 76 5.51 4.88 -13.82
C THR A 76 4.28 4.24 -13.18
N ARG A 77 3.77 3.14 -13.75
CA ARG A 77 2.63 2.41 -13.21
C ARG A 77 2.92 1.88 -11.80
N ASP A 78 4.08 1.26 -11.61
CA ASP A 78 4.44 0.63 -10.35
C ASP A 78 4.71 1.68 -9.26
N LEU A 79 5.32 2.82 -9.61
CA LEU A 79 5.47 3.97 -8.72
C LEU A 79 4.12 4.57 -8.31
N LEU A 80 3.18 4.72 -9.25
CA LEU A 80 1.83 5.19 -8.94
C LEU A 80 1.09 4.21 -8.02
N ARG A 81 1.26 2.90 -8.25
CA ARG A 81 0.70 1.86 -7.38
C ARG A 81 1.28 1.95 -5.97
N HIS A 82 2.60 2.04 -5.84
CA HIS A 82 3.28 2.17 -4.54
C HIS A 82 2.84 3.45 -3.82
N ARG A 83 2.74 4.58 -4.52
CA ARG A 83 2.24 5.83 -3.94
C ARG A 83 0.83 5.67 -3.35
N ARG A 84 -0.08 5.00 -4.05
CA ARG A 84 -1.45 4.74 -3.55
C ARG A 84 -1.44 3.84 -2.32
N GLN A 85 -0.60 2.81 -2.31
CA GLN A 85 -0.44 1.92 -1.15
C GLN A 85 0.07 2.70 0.07
N LEU A 86 1.08 3.56 -0.11
CA LEU A 86 1.59 4.42 0.96
C LEU A 86 0.51 5.36 1.51
N VAL A 87 -0.27 6.00 0.64
CA VAL A 87 -1.38 6.86 1.08
C VAL A 87 -2.41 6.09 1.91
N ALA A 88 -2.78 4.88 1.48
CA ALA A 88 -3.72 4.04 2.23
C ALA A 88 -3.16 3.63 3.60
N LEU A 89 -1.87 3.28 3.67
CA LEU A 89 -1.21 2.95 4.93
C LEU A 89 -1.13 4.16 5.87
N CYS A 90 -0.78 5.34 5.36
CA CYS A 90 -0.76 6.56 6.16
C CYS A 90 -2.15 6.86 6.75
N ALA A 91 -3.20 6.80 5.94
CA ALA A 91 -4.57 7.02 6.40
C ALA A 91 -5.00 5.99 7.46
N HIS A 92 -4.56 4.74 7.33
CA HIS A 92 -4.83 3.70 8.31
C HIS A 92 -4.15 3.99 9.66
N ILE A 93 -2.86 4.35 9.64
CA ILE A 93 -2.10 4.71 10.86
C ILE A 93 -2.71 5.93 11.54
N GLU A 94 -3.10 6.96 10.78
CA GLU A 94 -3.77 8.15 11.32
C GLU A 94 -5.09 7.79 12.02
N ALA A 95 -5.89 6.90 11.42
CA ALA A 95 -7.14 6.44 12.03
C ALA A 95 -6.90 5.62 13.31
N GLU A 96 -5.87 4.78 13.35
CA GLU A 96 -5.48 4.05 14.57
C GLU A 96 -5.01 5.00 15.67
N GLN A 97 -4.21 6.02 15.32
CA GLN A 97 -3.76 7.02 16.28
C GLN A 97 -4.92 7.81 16.87
N GLN A 98 -5.91 8.18 16.05
CA GLN A 98 -7.14 8.83 16.52
C GLN A 98 -7.90 7.94 17.50
N ARG A 99 -8.10 6.65 17.18
CA ARG A 99 -8.77 5.70 18.09
C ARG A 99 -8.04 5.57 19.43
N LEU A 100 -6.72 5.41 19.40
CA LEU A 100 -5.93 5.33 20.63
C LEU A 100 -6.02 6.61 21.46
N SER A 101 -6.14 7.78 20.81
CA SER A 101 -6.34 9.04 21.51
C SER A 101 -7.72 9.12 22.19
N GLU A 102 -8.76 8.61 21.54
CA GLU A 102 -10.12 8.53 22.11
C GLU A 102 -10.17 7.55 23.29
N ASP A 103 -9.57 6.37 23.13
CA ASP A 103 -9.47 5.35 24.18
C ASP A 103 -8.72 5.89 25.41
N TRP A 104 -7.62 6.62 25.19
CA TRP A 104 -6.87 7.26 26.26
C TRP A 104 -7.72 8.25 27.06
N VAL A 105 -8.51 9.10 26.38
CA VAL A 105 -9.41 10.05 27.02
C VAL A 105 -10.49 9.31 27.82
N TYR A 106 -11.09 8.28 27.24
CA TYR A 106 -12.10 7.46 27.90
C TYR A 106 -11.57 6.78 29.17
N LEU A 107 -10.42 6.10 29.07
CA LEU A 107 -9.80 5.41 30.21
C LEU A 107 -9.39 6.38 31.31
N THR A 108 -8.83 7.54 30.95
CA THR A 108 -8.47 8.59 31.93
C THR A 108 -9.71 9.10 32.67
N ARG A 109 -10.83 9.27 31.96
CA ARG A 109 -12.10 9.67 32.57
C ARG A 109 -12.64 8.58 33.51
N MET A 110 -12.68 7.34 33.05
CA MET A 110 -13.11 6.20 33.86
C MET A 110 -12.29 6.05 35.15
N LEU A 111 -10.96 6.24 35.06
CA LEU A 111 -10.08 6.21 36.22
C LEU A 111 -10.47 7.29 37.24
N ARG A 112 -10.64 8.54 36.78
CA ARG A 112 -11.05 9.66 37.66
C ARG A 112 -12.41 9.44 38.30
N GLU A 113 -13.37 8.93 37.54
CA GLU A 113 -14.71 8.60 38.06
C GLU A 113 -14.63 7.49 39.12
N THR A 114 -13.79 6.47 38.89
CA THR A 114 -13.55 5.39 39.86
C THR A 114 -12.88 5.91 41.12
N ASP A 115 -11.86 6.75 40.99
CA ASP A 115 -11.16 7.39 42.12
C ASP A 115 -12.12 8.25 42.95
N ALA A 116 -13.01 9.00 42.30
CA ALA A 116 -14.03 9.80 42.97
C ALA A 116 -15.02 8.92 43.76
N LEU A 117 -15.51 7.83 43.18
CA LEU A 117 -16.39 6.87 43.85
C LEU A 117 -15.70 6.24 45.07
N LEU A 118 -14.44 5.81 44.93
CA LEU A 118 -13.65 5.29 46.03
C LEU A 118 -13.48 6.34 47.14
N HIS A 119 -13.12 7.57 46.78
CA HIS A 119 -12.97 8.66 47.75
C HIS A 119 -14.27 8.94 48.50
N HIS A 120 -15.41 9.03 47.82
CA HIS A 120 -16.71 9.22 48.45
C HIS A 120 -17.08 8.07 49.39
N SER A 121 -16.86 6.82 48.98
CA SER A 121 -17.15 5.65 49.83
C SER A 121 -16.31 5.60 51.11
N LEU A 122 -15.09 6.12 51.07
CA LEU A 122 -14.17 6.16 52.21
C LEU A 122 -14.37 7.39 53.11
N THR A 123 -14.97 8.47 52.58
CA THR A 123 -15.15 9.75 53.29
C THR A 123 -16.58 9.98 53.79
N THR A 124 -17.58 9.25 53.28
CA THR A 124 -18.90 9.22 53.93
C THR A 124 -18.79 8.51 55.28
N PRO A 125 -19.03 9.20 56.41
CA PRO A 125 -19.11 8.52 57.68
C PRO A 125 -20.34 7.60 57.63
N SER A 126 -20.18 6.31 57.93
CA SER A 126 -21.29 5.48 58.40
C SER A 126 -21.83 6.12 59.69
N GLY A 127 -22.71 7.10 59.55
CA GLY A 127 -23.57 7.58 60.63
C GLY A 127 -24.59 6.49 60.95
N PRO A 128 -24.87 6.22 62.23
CA PRO A 128 -25.70 5.10 62.63
C PRO A 128 -27.12 5.28 62.08
N GLU A 129 -27.72 4.21 61.54
CA GLU A 129 -29.18 4.16 61.40
C GLU A 129 -29.79 4.46 62.78
N PRO A 130 -30.64 5.50 62.92
CA PRO A 130 -31.57 5.50 64.03
C PRO A 130 -32.62 4.47 63.67
N LEU A 131 -32.45 3.25 64.18
CA LEU A 131 -33.51 2.27 64.33
C LEU A 131 -34.61 2.92 65.19
N ALA A 132 -35.47 3.69 64.53
CA ALA A 132 -36.75 4.10 65.02
C ALA A 132 -37.61 2.82 65.07
N ALA A 133 -37.40 2.01 66.10
CA ALA A 133 -38.35 1.00 66.53
C ALA A 133 -39.56 1.69 67.13
N ARG A 134 -40.32 2.40 66.28
CA ARG A 134 -41.67 2.84 66.59
C ARG A 134 -42.59 1.66 66.29
N ALA A 135 -42.62 0.71 67.22
CA ALA A 135 -43.66 -0.32 67.26
C ALA A 135 -44.99 0.37 67.61
N THR A 136 -45.83 0.55 66.59
CA THR A 136 -47.25 0.94 66.63
C THR A 136 -47.70 0.78 65.18
N THR A 137 -48.74 0.04 64.77
CA THR A 137 -49.83 -0.68 65.44
C THR A 137 -50.55 -1.44 64.32
N GLY A 138 -51.09 -2.64 64.61
CA GLY A 138 -52.28 -3.16 63.92
C GLY A 138 -52.08 -3.95 62.63
N ASP A 139 -52.18 -5.27 62.71
CA ASP A 139 -53.40 -6.05 62.40
C ASP A 139 -53.05 -7.38 61.68
N PRO A 140 -53.14 -8.55 62.34
CA PRO A 140 -52.96 -9.84 61.69
C PRO A 140 -54.30 -10.33 61.11
N SER A 141 -54.59 -9.98 59.86
CA SER A 141 -55.53 -10.76 59.04
C SER A 141 -54.77 -11.81 58.25
N ALA A 142 -54.70 -13.04 58.77
CA ALA A 142 -54.52 -14.24 57.96
C ALA A 142 -54.70 -15.53 58.79
N LEU A 143 -55.75 -16.29 58.42
CA LEU A 143 -55.82 -17.75 58.37
C LEU A 143 -56.28 -18.54 59.63
N GLN A 144 -57.51 -19.06 59.47
CA GLN A 144 -58.02 -20.39 59.89
C GLN A 144 -58.25 -20.69 61.37
#